data_AF-A0A2A5S3K1-F1
#
_entry.id   AF-A0A2A5S3K1-F1
#
_cell.length_a   1.000
_cell.length_b   1.000
_cell.length_c   1.000
_cell.angle_alpha   90.00
_cell.angle_beta   90.00
_cell.angle_gamma   90.00
#
_symmetry.space_group_name_H-M   'P 1'
#
loop_
_entity.id
_entity.type
_entity.pdbx_description
1 polymer ?
#
loop_
_entity_poly.entity_id
_entity_poly.type
_entity_poly.pdbx_seq_one_letter_code
_entity_poly.pdbx_strand_id
1 'polypeptide(L)'
;MAIIAALAMAMSLIPLTVGWFEISLGTLLIVLISLRHDTGIGIITGLIWGLLHFVLGKVYFLSVPQVIIEYVLAFSFAGFAGLVANKFKQTGQSRYIVFAVIIGAVAKYFWHFVAGVIFWSDYAWKGWGAVSYSLVINGVSCVLTAITAIIVLLVINKVAPKLFKF
;
A
#
# COMPACT_ATOMS: atom_id res chain seq x y z
N MET A 1 -12.13 -9.60 4.76
CA MET A 1 -10.91 -9.18 5.46
C MET A 1 -9.81 -10.23 5.35
N ALA A 2 -9.85 -11.34 6.10
CA ALA A 2 -8.75 -12.33 6.15
C ALA A 2 -8.33 -12.89 4.77
N ILE A 3 -9.28 -13.28 3.92
CA ILE A 3 -8.98 -13.79 2.56
C ILE A 3 -8.24 -12.73 1.73
N ILE A 4 -8.64 -11.46 1.81
CA ILE A 4 -7.99 -10.37 1.07
C ILE A 4 -6.61 -10.07 1.62
N ALA A 5 -6.42 -10.12 2.94
CA ALA A 5 -5.10 -9.97 3.55
C ALA A 5 -4.15 -11.11 3.15
N ALA A 6 -4.65 -12.35 3.13
CA ALA A 6 -3.89 -13.51 2.66
C ALA A 6 -3.55 -13.40 1.17
N LEU A 7 -4.49 -12.94 0.33
CA LEU A 7 -4.22 -12.69 -1.09
C LEU A 7 -3.22 -11.55 -1.29
N ALA A 8 -3.31 -10.48 -0.50
CA ALA A 8 -2.32 -9.40 -0.50
C ALA A 8 -0.94 -9.90 -0.11
N MET A 9 -0.85 -10.79 0.87
CA MET A 9 0.39 -11.46 1.23
C MET A 9 0.92 -12.34 0.10
N ALA A 10 0.06 -13.11 -0.57
CA ALA A 10 0.44 -13.92 -1.72
C ALA A 10 0.97 -13.04 -2.87
N MET A 11 0.35 -11.88 -3.12
CA MET A 11 0.83 -10.91 -4.10
C MET A 11 2.20 -10.32 -3.71
N SER A 12 2.50 -10.14 -2.42
CA SER A 12 3.83 -9.74 -1.94
C SER A 12 4.92 -10.77 -2.21
N LEU A 13 4.59 -12.03 -2.54
CA LEU A 13 5.58 -13.06 -2.89
C LEU A 13 6.07 -12.94 -4.34
N ILE A 14 5.40 -12.13 -5.17
CA ILE A 14 5.82 -11.86 -6.55
C ILE A 14 6.96 -10.83 -6.51
N PRO A 15 8.17 -11.15 -7.00
CA PRO A 15 9.33 -10.28 -6.87
C PRO A 15 9.27 -9.11 -7.87
N LEU A 16 8.58 -8.04 -7.50
CA LEU A 16 8.46 -6.80 -8.29
C LEU A 16 9.30 -5.67 -7.70
N THR A 17 10.51 -6.02 -7.26
CA THR A 17 11.48 -5.11 -6.64
C THR A 17 12.73 -4.99 -7.50
N VAL A 18 13.24 -3.77 -7.67
CA VAL A 18 14.52 -3.49 -8.32
C VAL A 18 15.35 -2.63 -7.38
N GLY A 19 16.35 -3.24 -6.72
CA GLY A 19 17.02 -2.61 -5.58
C GLY A 19 16.00 -2.35 -4.46
N TRP A 20 15.94 -1.10 -3.98
CA TRP A 20 14.97 -0.67 -2.96
C TRP A 20 13.66 -0.12 -3.55
N PHE A 21 13.52 -0.07 -4.88
CA PHE A 21 12.25 0.31 -5.50
C PHE A 21 11.29 -0.88 -5.52
N GLU A 22 10.03 -0.65 -5.19
CA GLU A 22 8.99 -1.69 -5.16
C GLU A 22 7.71 -1.31 -5.94
N ILE A 23 7.07 -2.31 -6.53
CA ILE A 23 5.66 -2.25 -6.95
C ILE A 23 4.84 -3.14 -6.02
N SER A 24 4.16 -2.52 -5.07
CA SER A 24 3.41 -3.21 -4.02
C SER A 24 2.01 -3.63 -4.49
N LEU A 25 1.90 -4.81 -5.08
CA LEU A 25 0.62 -5.34 -5.56
C LEU A 25 -0.42 -5.51 -4.43
N GLY A 26 -0.03 -5.87 -3.21
CA GLY A 26 -1.00 -6.00 -2.12
C GLY A 26 -1.78 -4.71 -1.83
N THR A 27 -1.21 -3.53 -2.13
CA THR A 27 -1.89 -2.23 -1.97
C THR A 27 -3.16 -2.16 -2.82
N LEU A 28 -3.19 -2.76 -4.01
CA LEU A 28 -4.39 -2.77 -4.86
C LEU A 28 -5.57 -3.48 -4.19
N LEU A 29 -5.27 -4.55 -3.44
CA LEU A 29 -6.26 -5.36 -2.74
C LEU A 29 -6.79 -4.63 -1.49
N ILE A 30 -5.92 -3.91 -0.80
CA ILE A 30 -6.33 -3.04 0.31
C ILE A 30 -7.25 -1.92 -0.20
N VAL A 31 -6.91 -1.27 -1.33
CA VAL A 31 -7.77 -0.24 -1.93
C VAL A 31 -9.12 -0.83 -2.34
N LEU A 32 -9.14 -1.99 -2.99
CA LEU A 32 -10.37 -2.66 -3.41
C LEU A 32 -11.29 -2.94 -2.23
N ILE A 33 -10.79 -3.57 -1.15
CA ILE A 33 -11.63 -3.90 0.01
C ILE A 33 -12.07 -2.63 0.77
N SER A 34 -11.24 -1.59 0.80
CA SER A 34 -11.58 -0.32 1.42
C SER A 34 -12.71 0.39 0.67
N LEU A 35 -12.69 0.36 -0.67
CA LEU A 35 -13.77 0.89 -1.50
C LEU A 35 -15.06 0.07 -1.41
N ARG A 36 -14.93 -1.26 -1.34
CA ARG A 36 -16.06 -2.18 -1.18
C ARG A 36 -16.77 -1.95 0.15
N HIS A 37 -16.02 -1.78 1.24
CA HIS A 37 -16.57 -1.62 2.59
C HIS A 37 -16.44 -0.18 3.09
N ASP A 38 -15.32 0.14 3.75
CA ASP A 38 -14.99 1.44 4.32
C ASP A 38 -13.51 1.46 4.77
N THR A 39 -13.09 2.59 5.35
CA THR A 39 -11.74 2.78 5.91
C THR A 39 -11.41 1.80 7.03
N GLY A 40 -12.37 1.46 7.90
CA GLY A 40 -12.11 0.58 9.05
C GLY A 40 -11.74 -0.83 8.61
N ILE A 41 -12.52 -1.40 7.68
CA ILE A 41 -12.23 -2.70 7.06
C ILE A 41 -10.91 -2.66 6.28
N GLY A 42 -10.62 -1.55 5.61
CA GLY A 42 -9.34 -1.30 4.96
C GLY A 42 -8.15 -1.37 5.92
N ILE A 43 -8.23 -0.63 7.04
CA ILE A 43 -7.19 -0.57 8.06
C ILE A 43 -6.94 -1.95 8.68
N ILE A 44 -8.00 -2.66 9.08
CA ILE A 44 -7.88 -3.99 9.70
C ILE A 44 -7.27 -4.99 8.70
N THR A 45 -7.69 -4.96 7.43
CA THR A 45 -7.12 -5.84 6.39
C THR A 45 -5.64 -5.52 6.15
N GLY A 46 -5.29 -4.23 6.09
CA GLY A 46 -3.90 -3.76 5.97
C GLY A 46 -3.06 -4.23 7.14
N LEU A 47 -3.53 -4.06 8.38
CA LEU A 47 -2.86 -4.54 9.58
C LEU A 47 -2.59 -6.05 9.53
N ILE A 48 -3.59 -6.86 9.18
CA ILE A 48 -3.39 -8.31 9.05
C ILE A 48 -2.34 -8.63 7.98
N TRP A 49 -2.39 -7.95 6.82
CA TRP A 49 -1.40 -8.13 5.75
C TRP A 49 0.02 -7.77 6.22
N GLY A 50 0.17 -6.69 6.96
CA GLY A 50 1.43 -6.30 7.59
C GLY A 50 1.94 -7.34 8.59
N LEU A 51 1.08 -7.83 9.48
CA LEU A 51 1.42 -8.87 10.46
C LEU A 51 1.80 -10.21 9.81
N LEU A 52 1.20 -10.55 8.65
CA LEU A 52 1.57 -11.77 7.91
C LEU A 52 3.01 -11.75 7.41
N HIS A 53 3.64 -10.57 7.22
CA HIS A 53 5.07 -10.50 6.89
C HIS A 53 5.93 -11.06 8.02
N PHE A 54 5.55 -10.84 9.29
CA PHE A 54 6.26 -11.42 10.44
C PHE A 54 6.11 -12.94 10.45
N VAL A 55 4.88 -13.43 10.30
CA VAL A 55 4.57 -14.87 10.33
C VAL A 55 5.33 -15.64 9.24
N LEU A 56 5.47 -15.06 8.05
CA LEU A 56 6.14 -15.69 6.91
C LEU A 56 7.64 -15.38 6.81
N GLY A 57 8.23 -14.70 7.81
CA GLY A 57 9.64 -14.33 7.81
C GLY A 57 10.04 -13.43 6.64
N LYS A 58 9.12 -12.55 6.20
CA LYS A 58 9.30 -11.59 5.10
C LYS A 58 9.56 -10.17 5.58
N VAL A 59 9.80 -9.99 6.88
CA VAL A 59 10.21 -8.71 7.45
C VAL A 59 11.70 -8.48 7.22
N TYR A 60 12.04 -7.28 6.78
CA TYR A 60 13.40 -6.76 6.84
C TYR A 60 13.58 -6.02 8.16
N PHE A 61 14.33 -6.62 9.08
CA PHE A 61 14.47 -6.13 10.45
C PHE A 61 15.73 -5.29 10.62
N LEU A 62 15.55 -4.00 10.93
CA LEU A 62 16.64 -3.10 11.36
C LEU A 62 16.53 -2.75 12.84
N SER A 63 15.31 -2.55 13.34
CA SER A 63 15.02 -2.28 14.75
C SER A 63 13.53 -2.46 15.04
N VAL A 64 13.15 -2.55 16.32
CA VAL A 64 11.74 -2.65 16.72
C VAL A 64 10.91 -1.43 16.25
N PRO A 65 11.37 -0.16 16.45
CA PRO A 65 10.63 0.99 15.94
C PRO A 65 10.46 0.97 14.40
N GLN A 66 11.49 0.55 13.66
CA GLN A 66 11.44 0.47 12.20
C GLN A 66 10.36 -0.52 11.75
N VAL A 67 10.34 -1.74 12.27
CA VAL A 67 9.35 -2.74 11.81
C VAL A 67 7.92 -2.38 12.22
N ILE A 68 7.72 -1.67 13.34
CA ILE A 68 6.41 -1.13 13.71
C ILE A 68 5.96 -0.09 12.67
N ILE A 69 6.83 0.85 12.29
CA ILE A 69 6.50 1.87 11.30
C ILE A 69 6.20 1.22 9.93
N GLU A 70 7.07 0.31 9.47
CA GLU A 70 7.02 -0.20 8.11
C GLU A 70 6.04 -1.35 7.90
N TYR A 71 5.77 -2.18 8.91
CA TYR A 71 4.89 -3.35 8.76
C TYR A 71 3.58 -3.23 9.54
N VAL A 72 3.46 -2.31 10.51
CA VAL A 72 2.20 -2.06 11.23
C VAL A 72 1.56 -0.78 10.74
N LEU A 73 2.24 0.36 10.86
CA LEU A 73 1.66 1.66 10.49
C LEU A 73 1.45 1.80 8.99
N ALA A 74 2.49 1.59 8.18
CA ALA A 74 2.40 1.77 6.72
C ALA A 74 1.28 0.92 6.10
N PHE A 75 1.22 -0.36 6.47
CA PHE A 75 0.22 -1.29 5.96
C PHE A 75 -1.20 -0.96 6.43
N SER A 76 -1.37 -0.56 7.69
CA SER A 76 -2.67 -0.10 8.22
C SER A 76 -3.15 1.16 7.50
N PHE A 77 -2.24 2.11 7.27
CA PHE A 77 -2.55 3.40 6.64
C PHE A 77 -2.94 3.28 5.17
N ALA A 78 -2.56 2.22 4.47
CA ALA A 78 -3.09 1.92 3.14
C ALA A 78 -4.64 1.82 3.13
N GLY A 79 -5.25 1.46 4.26
CA GLY A 79 -6.71 1.41 4.45
C GLY A 79 -7.42 2.76 4.34
N PHE A 80 -6.70 3.89 4.44
CA PHE A 80 -7.28 5.23 4.25
C PHE A 80 -7.83 5.46 2.84
N ALA A 81 -7.52 4.58 1.89
CA ALA A 81 -8.22 4.49 0.61
C ALA A 81 -9.76 4.50 0.76
N GLY A 82 -10.29 3.99 1.87
CA GLY A 82 -11.73 3.95 2.17
C GLY A 82 -12.37 5.30 2.47
N LEU A 83 -11.60 6.39 2.63
CA LEU A 83 -12.14 7.73 2.91
C LEU A 83 -13.11 8.22 1.83
N VAL A 84 -12.95 7.73 0.59
CA VAL A 84 -13.81 8.08 -0.54
C VAL A 84 -14.83 6.98 -0.89
N ALA A 85 -14.90 5.90 -0.10
CA ALA A 85 -15.76 4.75 -0.37
C ALA A 85 -17.25 5.12 -0.46
N ASN A 86 -17.74 5.97 0.45
CA ASN A 86 -19.15 6.39 0.42
C ASN A 86 -19.49 7.19 -0.84
N LYS A 87 -18.62 8.11 -1.27
CA LYS A 87 -18.81 8.86 -2.52
C LYS A 87 -18.74 7.95 -3.74
N PHE A 88 -17.84 6.97 -3.74
CA PHE A 88 -17.76 5.96 -4.79
C PHE A 88 -19.05 5.13 -4.88
N LYS A 89 -19.53 4.58 -3.76
CA LYS A 89 -20.75 3.76 -3.68
C LYS A 89 -22.01 4.53 -4.13
N GLN A 90 -22.10 5.81 -3.77
CA GLN A 90 -23.25 6.66 -4.14
C GLN A 90 -23.26 7.06 -5.62
N THR A 91 -22.08 7.35 -6.19
CA THR A 91 -21.99 7.94 -7.54
C THR A 91 -21.62 6.94 -8.63
N GLY A 92 -20.98 5.83 -8.28
CA GLY A 92 -20.39 4.86 -9.21
C GLY A 92 -19.24 5.41 -10.06
N GLN A 93 -18.75 6.63 -9.80
CA GLN A 93 -17.78 7.29 -10.67
C GLN A 93 -16.36 6.73 -10.46
N SER A 94 -15.74 6.28 -11.55
CA SER A 94 -14.38 5.72 -11.55
C SER A 94 -13.29 6.66 -11.00
N ARG A 95 -13.50 7.99 -11.01
CA ARG A 95 -12.56 8.95 -10.41
C ARG A 95 -12.29 8.69 -8.93
N TYR A 96 -13.27 8.14 -8.20
CA TYR A 96 -13.08 7.81 -6.79
C TYR A 96 -12.19 6.57 -6.59
N ILE A 97 -12.05 5.71 -7.60
CA ILE A 97 -11.04 4.64 -7.59
C ILE A 97 -9.65 5.28 -7.63
N VAL A 98 -9.43 6.25 -8.53
CA VAL A 98 -8.16 6.98 -8.64
C VAL A 98 -7.83 7.70 -7.32
N PHE A 99 -8.80 8.41 -6.74
CA PHE A 99 -8.60 9.08 -5.45
C PHE A 99 -8.30 8.09 -4.32
N ALA A 100 -8.99 6.95 -4.26
CA ALA A 100 -8.73 5.94 -3.25
C ALA A 100 -7.32 5.36 -3.37
N VAL A 101 -6.85 5.07 -4.59
CA VAL A 101 -5.48 4.59 -4.82
C VAL A 101 -4.47 5.62 -4.38
N ILE A 102 -4.63 6.90 -4.77
CA ILE A 102 -3.69 7.96 -4.39
C ILE A 102 -3.65 8.11 -2.87
N ILE A 103 -4.80 8.17 -2.20
CA ILE A 103 -4.87 8.30 -0.74
C ILE A 103 -4.20 7.11 -0.05
N GLY A 104 -4.54 5.88 -0.44
CA GLY A 104 -4.00 4.67 0.17
C GLY A 104 -2.48 4.51 -0.07
N ALA A 105 -2.03 4.73 -1.30
CA ALA A 105 -0.61 4.64 -1.63
C ALA A 105 0.20 5.72 -0.89
N VAL A 106 -0.21 6.98 -0.96
CA VAL A 106 0.49 8.08 -0.27
C VAL A 106 0.50 7.85 1.24
N ALA A 107 -0.61 7.42 1.84
CA ALA A 107 -0.68 7.13 3.27
C ALA A 107 0.28 6.00 3.69
N LYS A 108 0.40 4.93 2.88
CA LYS A 108 1.38 3.84 3.09
C LYS A 108 2.82 4.37 2.97
N TYR A 109 3.14 4.99 1.84
CA TYR A 109 4.51 5.38 1.49
C TYR A 109 5.00 6.61 2.25
N PHE A 110 4.12 7.40 2.85
CA PHE A 110 4.52 8.40 3.84
C PHE A 110 5.28 7.75 5.00
N TRP A 111 4.77 6.63 5.53
CA TRP A 111 5.45 5.93 6.62
C TRP A 111 6.73 5.24 6.16
N HIS A 112 6.78 4.67 4.96
CA HIS A 112 8.04 4.16 4.40
C HIS A 112 9.06 5.27 4.13
N PHE A 113 8.61 6.46 3.71
CA PHE A 113 9.48 7.62 3.59
C PHE A 113 10.07 8.02 4.95
N VAL A 114 9.25 8.12 6.00
CA VAL A 114 9.71 8.42 7.36
C VAL A 114 10.69 7.36 7.84
N ALA A 115 10.38 6.06 7.68
CA ALA A 115 11.31 4.99 8.01
C ALA A 115 12.60 5.07 7.20
N GLY A 116 12.51 5.39 5.91
CA GLY A 116 13.65 5.55 5.02
C GLY A 116 14.62 6.63 5.46
N VAL A 117 14.10 7.75 5.99
CA VAL A 117 14.94 8.83 6.54
C VAL A 117 15.64 8.41 7.83
N ILE A 118 14.95 7.67 8.70
CA ILE A 118 15.45 7.35 10.06
C ILE A 118 16.38 6.13 10.06
N PHE A 119 16.08 5.11 9.25
CA PHE A 119 16.70 3.78 9.37
C PHE A 119 17.45 3.33 8.11
N TRP A 120 17.19 3.93 6.95
CA TRP A 120 17.74 3.46 5.68
C TRP A 120 18.79 4.41 5.07
N SER A 121 19.24 5.43 5.82
CA SER A 121 20.22 6.40 5.32
C SER A 121 21.58 5.79 4.97
N ASP A 122 21.93 4.66 5.59
CA ASP A 122 23.18 3.92 5.30
C ASP A 122 23.22 3.36 3.88
N TYR A 123 22.05 3.25 3.22
CA TYR A 123 21.93 2.82 1.82
C TYR A 123 21.92 3.98 0.83
N ALA A 124 22.03 5.23 1.29
CA ALA A 124 22.02 6.40 0.43
C ALA A 124 23.16 6.35 -0.59
N TRP A 125 22.86 6.74 -1.83
CA TRP A 125 23.86 6.83 -2.88
C TRP A 125 24.93 7.86 -2.53
N LYS A 126 26.14 7.70 -3.10
CA LYS A 126 27.25 8.64 -2.87
C LYS A 126 26.81 10.07 -3.20
N GLY A 127 26.90 10.96 -2.21
CA GLY A 127 26.54 12.37 -2.33
C GLY A 127 25.07 12.71 -2.05
N TRP A 128 24.24 11.73 -1.66
CA TRP A 128 22.84 11.94 -1.28
C TRP A 128 22.65 11.99 0.23
N GLY A 129 21.76 12.86 0.70
CA GLY A 129 21.32 12.88 2.10
C GLY A 129 20.15 11.93 2.35
N ALA A 130 19.86 11.63 3.62
CA ALA A 130 18.80 10.71 4.03
C ALA A 130 17.41 11.09 3.46
N VAL A 131 17.07 12.39 3.52
CA VAL A 131 15.78 12.92 3.04
C VAL A 131 15.62 12.74 1.54
N SER A 132 16.61 13.18 0.75
CA SER A 132 16.52 13.10 -0.72
C SER A 132 16.52 11.65 -1.20
N TYR A 133 17.34 10.80 -0.58
CA TYR A 133 17.38 9.37 -0.89
C TYR A 133 16.05 8.68 -0.59
N SER A 134 15.54 8.84 0.63
CA SER A 134 14.26 8.23 1.03
C SER A 134 13.09 8.74 0.17
N LEU A 135 13.08 10.04 -0.15
CA LEU A 135 12.05 10.62 -1.00
C LEU A 135 12.04 9.99 -2.39
N VAL A 136 13.21 9.77 -3.00
CA VAL A 136 13.29 9.13 -4.31
C VAL A 136 12.88 7.67 -4.26
N ILE A 137 13.44 6.89 -3.33
CA ILE A 137 13.12 5.45 -3.21
C ILE A 137 11.62 5.25 -2.97
N ASN A 138 11.06 5.92 -1.96
CA ASN A 138 9.67 5.72 -1.56
C ASN A 138 8.68 6.46 -2.46
N GLY A 139 9.06 7.63 -2.97
CA GLY A 139 8.23 8.40 -3.91
C GLY A 139 8.06 7.69 -5.24
N VAL A 140 9.13 7.15 -5.83
CA VAL A 140 9.05 6.37 -7.07
C VAL A 140 8.25 5.08 -6.83
N SER A 141 8.51 4.35 -5.74
CA SER A 141 7.74 3.14 -5.39
C SER A 141 6.25 3.43 -5.20
N CYS A 142 5.91 4.56 -4.58
CA CYS A 142 4.55 5.05 -4.44
C CYS A 142 3.90 5.30 -5.81
N VAL A 143 4.57 6.03 -6.70
CA VAL A 143 4.06 6.34 -8.04
C VAL A 143 3.86 5.06 -8.86
N LEU A 144 4.84 4.17 -8.89
CA LEU A 144 4.73 2.90 -9.63
C LEU A 144 3.59 2.04 -9.09
N THR A 145 3.51 1.88 -7.77
CA THR A 145 2.40 1.16 -7.11
C THR A 145 1.05 1.79 -7.43
N ALA A 146 0.93 3.12 -7.38
CA ALA A 146 -0.30 3.82 -7.67
C ALA A 146 -0.73 3.66 -9.13
N ILE A 147 0.19 3.79 -10.10
CA ILE A 147 -0.10 3.60 -11.52
C ILE A 147 -0.60 2.18 -11.77
N THR A 148 0.11 1.17 -11.25
CA THR A 148 -0.29 -0.24 -11.39
C THR A 148 -1.67 -0.48 -10.78
N ALA A 149 -1.92 -0.01 -9.55
CA ALA A 149 -3.20 -0.18 -8.88
C ALA A 149 -4.34 0.55 -9.61
N ILE A 150 -4.12 1.78 -10.12
CA ILE A 150 -5.11 2.52 -10.91
C ILE A 150 -5.50 1.72 -12.15
N ILE A 151 -4.52 1.27 -12.95
CA ILE A 151 -4.78 0.54 -14.20
C ILE A 151 -5.58 -0.73 -13.88
N VAL A 152 -5.11 -1.54 -12.93
CA VAL A 152 -5.75 -2.81 -12.58
C VAL A 152 -7.15 -2.60 -12.03
N LEU A 153 -7.35 -1.66 -11.09
CA LEU A 153 -8.66 -1.44 -10.47
C LEU A 153 -9.68 -0.80 -11.43
N LEU A 154 -9.24 0.04 -12.36
CA LEU A 154 -10.11 0.56 -13.42
C LEU A 154 -10.55 -0.56 -14.38
N VAL A 155 -9.63 -1.46 -14.74
CA VAL A 155 -9.99 -2.66 -15.53
C VAL A 155 -10.98 -3.52 -14.75
N ILE A 156 -10.71 -3.83 -13.47
CA ILE A 156 -11.62 -4.59 -12.61
C ILE A 156 -12.99 -3.92 -12.51
N ASN A 157 -13.06 -2.59 -12.39
CA ASN A 157 -14.34 -1.88 -12.33
C ASN A 157 -15.16 -2.05 -13.61
N LYS A 158 -14.48 -2.16 -14.76
CA LYS A 158 -15.13 -2.39 -16.05
C LYS A 158 -15.56 -3.85 -16.24
N VAL A 159 -14.70 -4.81 -15.91
CA VAL A 159 -14.93 -6.24 -16.21
C VAL A 159 -15.66 -7.00 -15.10
N ALA A 160 -15.49 -6.59 -13.85
CA ALA A 160 -16.04 -7.25 -12.67
C ALA A 160 -16.54 -6.23 -11.61
N PRO A 161 -17.45 -5.30 -11.97
CA PRO A 161 -17.94 -4.26 -11.05
C PRO A 161 -18.59 -4.81 -9.78
N LYS A 162 -19.05 -6.07 -9.78
CA LYS A 162 -19.61 -6.75 -8.61
C LYS A 162 -18.58 -6.88 -7.47
N LEU A 163 -17.28 -6.86 -7.76
CA LEU A 163 -16.24 -6.89 -6.72
C LEU A 163 -16.22 -5.64 -5.83
N PHE A 164 -16.77 -4.53 -6.33
CA PHE A 164 -16.91 -3.28 -5.57
C PHE A 164 -18.27 -3.13 -4.86
N LYS A 165 -19.23 -4.03 -5.12
CA LYS A 165 -20.59 -3.98 -4.58
C LYS A 165 -20.77 -5.02 -3.48
N PHE A 166 -21.62 -4.73 -2.50
CA PHE A 166 -22.02 -5.70 -1.48
C PHE A 166 -22.77 -6.87 -2.11
#